data_AF-A0A927S8V0-F1
#
_entry.id   AF-A0A927S8V0-F1
#
_cell.length_a   1.000
_cell.length_b   1.000
_cell.length_c   1.000
_cell.angle_alpha   90.00
_cell.angle_beta   90.00
_cell.angle_gamma   90.00
#
_symmetry.space_group_name_H-M   'P 1'
#
loop_
_entity.id
_entity.type
_entity.pdbx_description
1 polymer ?
#
loop_
_entity_poly.entity_id
_entity_poly.type
_entity_poly.pdbx_seq_one_letter_code
_entity_poly.pdbx_strand_id
1 'polypeptide(L)'
;TPGKDCTVLLDYSHTPDSLINILDTIREFCKGRIITVFGCGGDRDPDKRPKMGKAAGERSDYCIVTSDNPRTEDPFKIIDAILPGLKETGCEYTVIENRREAIRHALICAANDDVILLAGKGHEPYQEIGRVRHPFDEKIVVKELAEELFS
;
A
#
# COMPACT_ATOMS: atom_id res chain seq x y z
N THR A 1 -8.44 2.65 -15.77
CA THR A 1 -8.77 1.21 -15.78
C THR A 1 -10.12 1.04 -16.48
N PRO A 2 -10.41 -0.05 -17.20
CA PRO A 2 -11.75 -0.20 -17.80
C PRO A 2 -12.81 -0.18 -16.69
N GLY A 3 -13.90 0.57 -16.85
CA GLY A 3 -15.08 0.55 -15.97
C GLY A 3 -15.11 1.50 -14.75
N LYS A 4 -13.96 2.01 -14.27
CA LYS A 4 -13.89 3.04 -13.23
C LYS A 4 -12.77 4.04 -13.53
N ASP A 5 -13.08 5.33 -13.45
CA ASP A 5 -12.10 6.42 -13.60
C ASP A 5 -11.34 6.65 -12.29
N CYS A 6 -10.66 5.60 -11.81
CA CYS A 6 -9.73 5.67 -10.68
C CYS A 6 -8.28 5.61 -11.19
N THR A 7 -7.37 6.28 -10.48
CA THR A 7 -5.95 6.32 -10.84
C THR A 7 -5.18 5.40 -9.90
N VAL A 8 -4.31 4.55 -10.44
CA VAL A 8 -3.41 3.69 -9.65
C VAL A 8 -1.97 4.15 -9.85
N LEU A 9 -1.29 4.49 -8.77
CA LEU A 9 0.10 4.94 -8.75
C LEU A 9 0.97 3.95 -8.00
N LEU A 10 2.13 3.60 -8.58
CA LEU A 10 3.13 2.76 -7.94
C LEU A 10 4.30 3.63 -7.54
N ASP A 11 4.71 3.56 -6.28
CA ASP A 11 5.78 4.39 -5.74
C ASP A 11 6.72 3.61 -4.80
N TYR A 12 7.99 4.01 -4.77
CA TYR A 12 9.03 3.34 -3.99
C TYR A 12 9.16 3.89 -2.55
N SER A 13 8.25 4.77 -2.12
CA SER A 13 8.28 5.37 -0.78
C SER A 13 8.21 4.31 0.31
N HIS A 14 9.34 4.10 0.98
CA HIS A 14 9.54 3.11 2.04
C HIS A 14 10.12 3.73 3.33
N THR A 15 10.09 5.07 3.40
CA THR A 15 10.42 5.88 4.58
C THR A 15 9.25 6.83 4.90
N PRO A 16 9.08 7.25 6.16
CA PRO A 16 7.98 8.16 6.51
C PRO A 16 7.98 9.43 5.67
N ASP A 17 9.14 10.08 5.51
CA ASP A 17 9.24 11.34 4.75
C ASP A 17 8.94 11.16 3.26
N SER A 18 9.38 10.06 2.65
CA SER A 18 9.06 9.78 1.24
C SER A 18 7.54 9.58 1.06
N LEU A 19 6.91 8.85 1.99
CA LEU A 19 5.48 8.62 1.97
C LEU A 19 4.68 9.92 2.16
N ILE A 20 5.14 10.80 3.05
CA ILE A 20 4.57 12.14 3.24
C ILE A 20 4.61 12.93 1.94
N ASN A 21 5.78 13.04 1.31
CA ASN A 21 5.98 13.86 0.12
C ASN A 21 5.10 13.39 -1.05
N ILE A 22 5.01 12.07 -1.29
CA ILE A 22 4.17 11.56 -2.38
C ILE A 22 2.68 11.73 -2.09
N LEU A 23 2.23 11.54 -0.85
CA LEU A 23 0.83 11.73 -0.49
C LEU A 23 0.40 13.20 -0.58
N ASP A 24 1.27 14.12 -0.16
CA ASP A 24 1.03 15.56 -0.30
C ASP A 24 0.94 15.94 -1.79
N THR A 25 1.84 15.40 -2.63
CA THR A 25 1.79 15.59 -4.09
C THR A 25 0.51 15.04 -4.71
N ILE A 26 0.06 13.85 -4.28
CA ILE A 26 -1.19 13.26 -4.76
C ILE A 26 -2.38 14.13 -4.38
N ARG A 27 -2.39 14.69 -3.16
CA ARG A 27 -3.48 15.53 -2.68
C ARG A 27 -3.67 16.79 -3.52
N GLU A 28 -2.62 17.30 -4.17
CA GLU A 28 -2.72 18.48 -5.06
C GLU A 28 -3.63 18.25 -6.28
N PHE A 29 -3.78 17.01 -6.75
CA PHE A 29 -4.60 16.69 -7.93
C PHE A 29 -5.73 15.67 -7.68
N CYS A 30 -5.70 14.95 -6.55
CA CYS A 30 -6.75 13.99 -6.20
C CYS A 30 -8.07 14.71 -5.89
N LYS A 31 -9.12 14.38 -6.66
CA LYS A 31 -10.47 14.94 -6.45
C LYS A 31 -11.31 14.09 -5.51
N GLY A 32 -11.10 12.77 -5.50
CA GLY A 32 -11.73 11.82 -4.60
C GLY A 32 -10.87 11.52 -3.37
N ARG A 33 -10.92 10.27 -2.93
CA ARG A 33 -10.17 9.73 -1.80
C ARG A 33 -8.78 9.28 -2.22
N ILE A 34 -7.82 9.43 -1.31
CA ILE A 34 -6.53 8.75 -1.39
C ILE A 34 -6.63 7.43 -0.61
N ILE A 35 -6.52 6.32 -1.34
CA ILE A 35 -6.45 4.97 -0.81
C ILE A 35 -4.99 4.52 -0.84
N THR A 36 -4.38 4.24 0.31
CA THR A 36 -2.96 3.86 0.38
C THR A 36 -2.79 2.40 0.78
N VAL A 37 -2.21 1.61 -0.12
CA VAL A 37 -1.79 0.23 0.11
C VAL A 37 -0.30 0.23 0.43
N PHE A 38 0.07 -0.19 1.63
CA PHE A 38 1.47 -0.17 2.03
C PHE A 38 1.81 -1.24 3.07
N GLY A 39 3.11 -1.53 3.18
CA GLY A 39 3.68 -2.40 4.17
C GLY A 39 5.07 -1.91 4.56
N CYS A 40 5.77 -2.68 5.39
CA CYS A 40 7.19 -2.46 5.68
C CYS A 40 7.97 -3.73 5.38
N GLY A 41 9.24 -3.59 4.98
CA GLY A 41 10.13 -4.72 4.84
C GLY A 41 10.56 -5.28 6.21
N GLY A 42 10.66 -6.60 6.32
CA GLY A 42 11.25 -7.29 7.47
C GLY A 42 12.78 -7.25 7.44
N ASP A 43 13.40 -7.68 8.53
CA ASP A 43 14.84 -7.64 8.81
C ASP A 43 15.47 -6.23 8.66
N ARG A 44 14.64 -5.17 8.71
CA ARG A 44 15.06 -3.77 8.52
C ARG A 44 14.24 -2.81 9.38
N ASP A 45 14.93 -1.85 10.00
CA ASP A 45 14.44 -0.64 10.68
C ASP A 45 13.03 -0.73 11.32
N PRO A 46 12.86 -1.50 12.41
CA PRO A 46 11.55 -1.64 13.06
C PRO A 46 10.99 -0.31 13.57
N ASP A 47 11.86 0.63 13.96
CA ASP A 47 11.48 1.95 14.51
C ASP A 47 10.72 2.85 13.52
N LYS A 48 10.79 2.54 12.22
CA LYS A 48 10.05 3.31 11.20
C LYS A 48 8.62 2.84 11.04
N ARG A 49 8.29 1.60 11.43
CA ARG A 49 6.97 0.97 11.20
C ARG A 49 5.81 1.81 11.76
N PRO A 50 5.81 2.25 13.03
CA PRO A 50 4.75 3.11 13.53
C PRO A 50 4.76 4.48 12.86
N LYS A 51 5.93 5.04 12.53
CA LYS A 51 6.05 6.34 11.85
C LYS A 51 5.46 6.29 10.43
N MET A 52 5.65 5.17 9.72
CA MET A 52 5.03 4.89 8.42
C MET A 52 3.51 4.82 8.56
N GLY A 53 3.01 4.11 9.58
CA GLY A 53 1.58 4.06 9.88
C GLY A 53 0.97 5.43 10.10
N LYS A 54 1.64 6.27 10.89
CA LYS A 54 1.21 7.66 11.14
C LYS A 54 1.26 8.52 9.89
N ALA A 55 2.35 8.46 9.12
CA ALA A 55 2.51 9.20 7.88
C ALA A 55 1.39 8.90 6.87
N ALA A 56 1.06 7.62 6.68
CA ALA A 56 -0.05 7.18 5.83
C ALA A 56 -1.38 7.69 6.39
N GLY A 57 -1.65 7.42 7.66
CA GLY A 57 -2.93 7.75 8.29
C GLY A 57 -3.25 9.23 8.38
N GLU A 58 -2.25 10.11 8.38
CA GLU A 58 -2.47 11.57 8.42
C GLU A 58 -2.83 12.16 7.05
N ARG A 59 -2.55 11.46 5.94
CA ARG A 59 -2.63 12.01 4.57
C ARG A 59 -3.53 11.22 3.63
N SER A 60 -3.93 10.02 4.04
CA SER A 60 -4.82 9.14 3.31
C SER A 60 -6.22 9.14 3.91
N ASP A 61 -7.22 8.98 3.05
CA ASP A 61 -8.61 8.85 3.48
C ASP A 61 -8.92 7.41 3.91
N TYR A 62 -8.18 6.43 3.36
CA TYR A 62 -8.30 5.03 3.70
C TYR A 62 -6.97 4.28 3.52
N CYS A 63 -6.57 3.52 4.53
CA CYS A 63 -5.33 2.74 4.52
C CYS A 63 -5.59 1.24 4.38
N ILE A 64 -4.75 0.54 3.60
CA ILE A 64 -4.70 -0.91 3.54
C ILE A 64 -3.28 -1.34 3.92
N VAL A 65 -3.15 -1.93 5.11
CA VAL A 65 -1.86 -2.42 5.61
C VAL A 65 -1.68 -3.88 5.19
N THR A 66 -0.59 -4.16 4.49
CA THR A 66 -0.31 -5.45 3.85
C THR A 66 1.15 -5.87 4.04
N SER A 67 1.46 -7.11 3.69
CA SER A 67 2.82 -7.58 3.51
C SER A 67 3.51 -6.86 2.33
N ASP A 68 4.80 -6.60 2.48
CA ASP A 68 5.70 -6.14 1.41
C ASP A 68 6.80 -7.19 1.22
N ASN A 69 8.01 -6.95 1.69
CA ASN A 69 9.10 -7.92 1.68
C ASN A 69 9.33 -8.40 3.13
N PRO A 70 8.54 -9.36 3.65
CA PRO A 70 8.65 -9.79 5.05
C PRO A 70 9.99 -10.46 5.35
N ARG A 71 10.72 -10.97 4.35
CA ARG A 71 11.99 -11.68 4.52
C ARG A 71 11.83 -12.78 5.56
N THR A 72 12.68 -12.82 6.59
CA THR A 72 12.62 -13.86 7.62
C THR A 72 11.67 -13.54 8.78
N GLU A 73 11.09 -12.34 8.81
CA GLU A 73 10.10 -11.96 9.81
C GLU A 73 8.69 -12.47 9.48
N ASP A 74 7.90 -12.65 10.54
CA ASP A 74 6.47 -12.89 10.43
C ASP A 74 5.76 -11.63 9.91
N PRO A 75 5.05 -11.69 8.76
CA PRO A 75 4.33 -10.55 8.20
C PRO A 75 3.37 -9.88 9.19
N PHE A 76 2.68 -10.66 10.02
CA PHE A 76 1.74 -10.10 10.99
C PHE A 76 2.45 -9.30 12.09
N LYS A 77 3.65 -9.69 12.50
CA LYS A 77 4.45 -8.89 13.45
C LYS A 77 4.87 -7.55 12.87
N ILE A 78 5.15 -7.50 11.57
CA ILE A 78 5.46 -6.25 10.88
C ILE A 78 4.22 -5.36 10.84
N ILE A 79 3.08 -5.92 10.43
CA ILE A 79 1.79 -5.23 10.39
C ILE A 79 1.44 -4.68 11.77
N ASP A 80 1.50 -5.51 12.82
CA ASP A 80 1.20 -5.12 14.19
C ASP A 80 2.08 -3.98 14.71
N ALA A 81 3.31 -3.86 14.20
CA ALA A 81 4.20 -2.74 14.53
C ALA A 81 3.89 -1.44 13.74
N ILE A 82 3.18 -1.53 12.61
CA ILE A 82 2.70 -0.36 11.85
C ILE A 82 1.45 0.23 12.50
N LEU A 83 0.53 -0.65 12.91
CA LEU A 83 -0.82 -0.27 13.36
C LEU A 83 -0.89 0.78 14.48
N PRO A 84 -0.01 0.81 15.50
CA PRO A 84 -0.09 1.82 16.56
C PRO A 84 -0.07 3.25 16.03
N GLY A 85 0.86 3.56 15.11
CA GLY A 85 0.96 4.91 14.55
C GLY A 85 -0.18 5.25 13.60
N LEU A 86 -0.74 4.27 12.91
CA LEU A 86 -1.95 4.46 12.07
C LEU A 86 -3.19 4.72 12.93
N LYS A 87 -3.35 3.96 14.03
CA LYS A 87 -4.48 4.12 14.97
C LYS A 87 -4.50 5.50 15.61
N GLU A 88 -3.34 6.11 15.88
CA GLU A 88 -3.24 7.47 16.43
C GLU A 88 -3.89 8.53 15.53
N THR A 89 -3.97 8.30 14.21
CA THR A 89 -4.51 9.29 13.26
C THR A 89 -6.03 9.24 13.14
N GLY A 90 -6.65 8.15 13.56
CA GLY A 90 -8.08 7.91 13.37
C GLY A 90 -8.49 7.60 11.91
N CYS A 91 -7.54 7.41 11.00
CA CYS A 91 -7.80 7.02 9.61
C CYS A 91 -8.49 5.65 9.55
N GLU A 92 -9.51 5.51 8.68
CA GLU A 92 -10.10 4.20 8.43
C GLU A 92 -9.08 3.28 7.76
N TYR A 93 -9.02 2.02 8.20
CA TYR A 93 -8.07 1.08 7.64
C TYR A 93 -8.57 -0.36 7.64
N THR A 94 -8.01 -1.18 6.74
CA THR A 94 -8.14 -2.63 6.75
C THR A 94 -6.76 -3.29 6.70
N VAL A 95 -6.65 -4.46 7.32
CA VAL A 95 -5.46 -5.31 7.27
C VAL A 95 -5.73 -6.49 6.34
N ILE A 96 -4.93 -6.63 5.29
CA ILE A 96 -4.94 -7.79 4.40
C ILE A 96 -3.48 -8.16 4.18
N GLU A 97 -3.02 -9.26 4.77
CA GLU A 97 -1.60 -9.66 4.70
C GLU A 97 -1.17 -9.93 3.26
N ASN A 98 -1.99 -10.65 2.49
CA ASN A 98 -1.66 -10.98 1.11
C ASN A 98 -1.72 -9.73 0.22
N ARG A 99 -0.58 -9.37 -0.38
CA ARG A 99 -0.44 -8.14 -1.16
C ARG A 99 -1.31 -8.10 -2.42
N ARG A 100 -1.52 -9.23 -3.09
CA ARG A 100 -2.44 -9.30 -4.25
C ARG A 100 -3.87 -9.03 -3.81
N GLU A 101 -4.31 -9.63 -2.71
CA GLU A 101 -5.65 -9.42 -2.17
C GLU A 101 -5.85 -7.99 -1.63
N ALA A 102 -4.80 -7.38 -1.06
CA ALA A 102 -4.83 -5.98 -0.67
C ALA A 102 -5.04 -5.04 -1.87
N ILE A 103 -4.35 -5.29 -2.98
CA ILE A 103 -4.53 -4.55 -4.24
C ILE A 103 -5.94 -4.80 -4.80
N ARG A 104 -6.41 -6.05 -4.78
CA ARG A 104 -7.78 -6.40 -5.22
C ARG A 104 -8.83 -5.65 -4.42
N HIS A 105 -8.68 -5.60 -3.09
CA HIS A 105 -9.57 -4.85 -2.20
C HIS A 105 -9.55 -3.36 -2.52
N ALA A 106 -8.38 -2.77 -2.75
CA ALA A 106 -8.25 -1.37 -3.12
C ALA A 106 -9.03 -1.05 -4.42
N LEU A 107 -8.89 -1.89 -5.45
CA LEU A 107 -9.60 -1.73 -6.73
C LEU A 107 -11.13 -1.84 -6.59
N ILE A 108 -11.61 -2.75 -5.73
CA ILE A 108 -13.05 -2.91 -5.45
C ILE A 108 -13.58 -1.68 -4.72
N CYS A 109 -12.87 -1.22 -3.69
CA CYS A 109 -13.28 -0.12 -2.83
C CYS A 109 -13.19 1.26 -3.50
N ALA A 110 -12.30 1.44 -4.47
CA ALA A 110 -12.13 2.72 -5.15
C ALA A 110 -13.40 3.13 -5.93
N ALA A 111 -13.74 4.41 -5.83
CA ALA A 111 -14.76 5.08 -6.61
C ALA A 111 -14.13 5.87 -7.77
N ASN A 112 -14.95 6.52 -8.60
CA ASN A 112 -14.44 7.48 -9.57
C ASN A 112 -13.69 8.61 -8.86
N ASP A 113 -12.67 9.15 -9.51
CA ASP A 113 -11.81 10.23 -9.02
C ASP A 113 -10.93 9.88 -7.79
N ASP A 114 -11.05 8.67 -7.24
CA ASP A 114 -10.14 8.17 -6.21
C ASP A 114 -8.74 7.88 -6.80
N VAL A 115 -7.72 8.07 -5.96
CA VAL A 115 -6.33 7.67 -6.25
C VAL A 115 -5.94 6.53 -5.32
N ILE A 116 -5.54 5.40 -5.91
CA ILE A 116 -4.90 4.29 -5.21
C ILE A 116 -3.38 4.46 -5.29
N LEU A 117 -2.73 4.62 -4.15
CA LEU A 117 -1.27 4.58 -4.03
C LEU A 117 -0.82 3.20 -3.56
N LEU A 118 -0.01 2.52 -4.37
CA LEU A 118 0.75 1.33 -3.99
C LEU A 118 2.16 1.76 -3.59
N ALA A 119 2.42 1.86 -2.27
CA ALA A 119 3.70 2.33 -1.73
C ALA A 119 4.62 1.18 -1.28
N GLY A 120 5.92 1.44 -1.32
CA GLY A 120 6.99 0.59 -0.81
C GLY A 120 7.79 -0.12 -1.90
N LYS A 121 7.12 -0.82 -2.82
CA LYS A 121 7.78 -1.66 -3.84
C LYS A 121 8.20 -0.92 -5.10
N GLY A 122 7.47 0.13 -5.48
CA GLY A 122 7.69 0.86 -6.72
C GLY A 122 7.64 -0.06 -7.96
N HIS A 123 8.80 -0.33 -8.56
CA HIS A 123 8.91 -1.18 -9.75
C HIS A 123 9.71 -2.47 -9.49
N GLU A 124 9.88 -2.87 -8.23
CA GLU A 124 10.47 -4.16 -7.90
C GLU A 124 9.55 -5.31 -8.32
N PRO A 125 9.96 -6.19 -9.25
CA PRO A 125 9.10 -7.23 -9.80
C PRO A 125 9.10 -8.51 -8.95
N TYR A 126 9.33 -8.40 -7.64
CA TYR A 126 9.42 -9.55 -6.74
C TYR A 126 8.93 -9.25 -5.32
N GLN A 127 8.52 -10.30 -4.62
CA GLN A 127 8.26 -10.31 -3.18
C GLN A 127 9.22 -11.27 -2.48
N GLU A 128 9.95 -10.80 -1.47
CA GLU A 128 10.93 -11.62 -0.75
C GLU A 128 10.31 -12.23 0.52
N ILE A 129 10.16 -13.55 0.52
CA ILE A 129 9.61 -14.35 1.63
C ILE A 129 10.67 -15.37 2.05
N GLY A 130 11.03 -15.35 3.33
CA GLY A 130 12.21 -16.04 3.85
C GLY A 130 13.48 -15.50 3.19
N ARG A 131 14.09 -16.32 2.33
CA ARG A 131 15.28 -15.97 1.53
C ARG A 131 15.04 -16.13 0.03
N VAL A 132 13.77 -16.27 -0.37
CA VAL A 132 13.36 -16.56 -1.74
C VAL A 132 12.63 -15.35 -2.31
N ARG A 133 12.99 -14.97 -3.53
CA ARG A 133 12.30 -13.92 -4.29
C ARG A 133 11.27 -14.56 -5.21
N HIS A 134 10.00 -14.31 -4.92
CA HIS A 134 8.88 -14.77 -5.72
C HIS A 134 8.53 -13.70 -6.75
N PRO A 135 8.29 -14.04 -8.03
CA PRO A 135 7.83 -13.07 -9.02
C PRO A 135 6.55 -12.37 -8.56
N PHE A 136 6.59 -11.04 -8.52
CA PHE A 136 5.46 -10.21 -8.10
C PHE A 136 5.62 -8.80 -8.66
N ASP A 137 5.07 -8.56 -9.85
CA ASP A 137 5.04 -7.25 -10.49
C ASP A 137 3.67 -6.61 -10.27
N GLU A 138 3.61 -5.54 -9.47
CA GLU A 138 2.37 -4.84 -9.16
C GLU A 138 1.67 -4.28 -10.40
N LYS A 139 2.39 -3.93 -11.46
CA LYS A 139 1.77 -3.46 -12.72
C LYS A 139 0.99 -4.58 -13.39
N ILE A 140 1.57 -5.78 -13.42
CA ILE A 140 0.93 -6.97 -13.98
C ILE A 140 -0.27 -7.36 -13.10
N VAL A 141 -0.09 -7.39 -11.79
CA VAL A 141 -1.16 -7.72 -10.84
C VAL A 141 -2.34 -6.76 -10.97
N VAL A 142 -2.10 -5.45 -11.01
CA VAL A 142 -3.15 -4.44 -11.18
C VAL A 142 -3.88 -4.65 -12.51
N LYS A 143 -3.15 -4.92 -13.60
CA LYS A 143 -3.75 -5.16 -14.91
C LYS A 143 -4.65 -6.40 -14.90
N GLU A 144 -4.15 -7.53 -14.41
CA GLU A 144 -4.89 -8.79 -14.33
C GLU A 144 -6.17 -8.64 -13.49
N LEU A 145 -6.05 -8.00 -12.31
CA LEU A 145 -7.20 -7.80 -11.42
C LEU A 145 -8.21 -6.81 -12.03
N ALA A 146 -7.77 -5.77 -12.72
CA ALA A 146 -8.66 -4.85 -13.40
C ALA A 146 -9.42 -5.54 -14.55
N GLU A 147 -8.77 -6.44 -15.30
CA GLU A 147 -9.41 -7.27 -16.31
C GLU A 147 -10.41 -8.25 -15.66
N GLU A 148 -10.08 -8.90 -14.55
CA GLU A 148 -10.99 -9.81 -13.82
C GLU A 148 -12.24 -9.09 -13.28
N LEU A 149 -12.07 -7.91 -12.67
CA LEU A 149 -13.11 -7.23 -11.91
C LEU A 149 -14.06 -6.39 -12.78
N PHE A 150 -13.60 -5.94 -13.94
CA PHE A 150 -14.31 -4.95 -14.76
C PHE A 150 -14.46 -5.37 -16.24
N SER A 151 -14.27 -6.67 -16.53
CA SER A 151 -14.65 -7.27 -17.81
C SER A 151 -16.14 -7.57 -17.93
#